data_AF-A0A935XG07-F1
#
_entry.id   AF-A0A935XG07-F1
#
_cell.length_a   1.000
_cell.length_b   1.000
_cell.length_c   1.000
_cell.angle_alpha   90.00
_cell.angle_beta   90.00
_cell.angle_gamma   90.00
#
_symmetry.space_group_name_H-M   'P 1'
#
loop_
_entity.id
_entity.type
_entity.pdbx_description
1 polymer ?
#
loop_
_entity_poly.entity_id
_entity_poly.type
_entity_poly.pdbx_seq_one_letter_code
_entity_poly.pdbx_strand_id
1 'polypeptide(L)' 'MALLLAVVVAGAGHEFLGRRRLRVTSLPPGALVDIGGRRIHVDCRGAGSPTVVLVSGLDINGALRLVGGA' A
#
# COMPACT_ATOMS: atom_id res chain seq x y z
N MET A 1 8.56 -26.96 -23.54
CA MET A 1 8.01 -27.02 -22.17
C MET A 1 9.05 -26.78 -21.08
N ALA A 2 10.10 -27.60 -20.93
CA ALA A 2 11.10 -27.45 -19.86
C ALA A 2 11.68 -26.02 -19.72
N LEU A 3 12.07 -25.38 -20.83
CA LEU A 3 12.55 -23.98 -20.83
C LEU A 3 11.52 -22.98 -20.29
N LEU A 4 10.24 -23.12 -20.67
CA LEU A 4 9.16 -22.25 -20.19
C LEU A 4 8.94 -22.43 -18.67
N LEU A 5 8.97 -23.68 -18.19
CA LEU A 5 8.88 -23.98 -16.76
C LEU A 5 10.07 -23.37 -16.00
N ALA A 6 11.28 -23.48 -16.53
CA ALA A 6 12.47 -22.87 -15.92
C ALA A 6 12.37 -21.34 -15.82
N VAL A 7 11.88 -20.66 -16.87
CA VAL A 7 11.64 -19.20 -16.85
C VAL A 7 10.59 -18.80 -15.81
N VAL A 8 9.47 -19.53 -15.73
CA VAL A 8 8.42 -19.27 -14.74
C VAL A 8 8.92 -19.48 -13.31
N VAL A 9 9.66 -20.56 -13.05
CA VAL A 9 10.24 -20.85 -11.72
C VAL A 9 11.29 -19.80 -11.34
N ALA A 10 12.16 -19.38 -12.27
CA ALA A 10 13.16 -18.35 -12.01
C ALA A 10 12.50 -17.00 -11.66
N GLY A 11 11.50 -16.56 -12.42
CA GLY A 11 10.75 -15.33 -12.17
C GLY A 11 10.02 -15.37 -10.81
N ALA A 12 9.29 -16.46 -10.53
CA ALA A 12 8.60 -16.63 -9.26
C ALA A 12 9.56 -16.68 -8.05
N GLY A 13 10.71 -17.34 -8.21
CA GLY A 13 11.76 -17.40 -7.18
C GLY A 13 12.38 -16.03 -6.89
N HIS A 14 12.65 -15.22 -7.93
CA HIS A 14 13.20 -13.88 -7.79
C HIS A 14 12.23 -12.95 -7.04
N GLU A 15 10.96 -12.95 -7.44
CA GLU A 15 9.88 -12.23 -6.75
C GLU A 15 9.74 -12.64 -5.28
N PHE A 16 9.77 -13.94 -5.00
CA PHE A 16 9.63 -14.47 -3.65
C PHE A 16 10.78 -14.06 -2.73
N LEU A 17 12.03 -14.10 -3.22
CA LEU A 17 13.20 -13.63 -2.47
C LEU A 17 13.16 -12.11 -2.24
N GLY A 18 12.80 -11.33 -3.24
CA GLY A 18 12.66 -9.87 -3.12
C GLY A 18 11.64 -9.47 -2.05
N ARG A 19 10.43 -10.03 -2.13
CA ARG A 19 9.34 -9.80 -1.17
C ARG A 19 9.71 -10.22 0.25
N ARG A 20 10.43 -11.33 0.42
CA ARG A 20 10.93 -11.78 1.74
C ARG A 20 11.96 -10.84 2.35
N ARG A 21 12.92 -10.33 1.56
CA ARG A 21 13.94 -9.39 2.05
C ARG A 21 13.30 -8.08 2.54
N LEU A 22 12.42 -7.49 1.73
CA LEU A 22 11.74 -6.23 2.08
C LEU A 22 10.89 -6.34 3.36
N ARG A 23 10.24 -7.48 3.59
CA ARG A 23 9.44 -7.74 4.81
C ARG A 23 10.23 -7.72 6.13
N VAL A 24 11.55 -7.91 6.07
CA VAL A 24 12.44 -7.96 7.25
C VAL A 24 13.11 -6.61 7.48
N THR A 25 13.41 -5.85 6.43
CA THR A 25 14.20 -4.60 6.52
C THR A 25 13.38 -3.31 6.41
N SER A 26 12.12 -3.37 5.95
CA SER A 26 11.27 -2.19 5.77
C SER A 26 10.12 -2.17 6.77
N LEU A 27 10.26 -1.37 7.83
CA LEU A 27 9.10 -0.90 8.56
C LEU A 27 8.39 0.19 7.71
N PRO A 28 7.05 0.13 7.56
CA PRO A 28 6.33 1.18 6.84
C PRO A 28 6.45 2.52 7.61
N PRO A 29 6.82 3.63 6.95
CA PRO A 29 6.93 4.93 7.60
C PRO A 29 5.56 5.43 8.07
N GLY A 30 5.53 6.16 9.18
CA GLY A 30 4.29 6.66 9.81
C GLY A 30 3.97 5.97 11.14
N ALA A 31 2.74 6.17 11.62
CA ALA A 31 2.26 5.65 12.89
C ALA A 31 0.79 5.20 12.80
N LEU A 32 0.39 4.28 13.67
CA LEU A 32 -1.02 3.91 13.86
C LEU A 32 -1.66 4.83 14.91
N VAL A 33 -2.66 5.60 14.49
CA VAL A 33 -3.45 6.50 15.35
C VAL A 33 -4.83 5.89 15.56
N ASP A 34 -5.33 5.90 16.79
CA ASP A 34 -6.71 5.45 17.09
C ASP A 34 -7.71 6.58 16.90
N ILE A 35 -8.71 6.35 16.05
CA ILE A 35 -9.81 7.27 15.77
C ILE A 35 -11.11 6.48 15.96
N GLY A 36 -11.80 6.72 17.08
CA GLY A 36 -13.08 6.08 17.39
C GLY A 36 -13.02 4.56 17.60
N GLY A 37 -11.90 4.03 18.11
CA GLY A 37 -11.67 2.60 18.30
C GLY A 37 -11.15 1.88 17.04
N ARG A 38 -10.67 2.64 16.05
CA ARG A 38 -10.13 2.13 14.79
C ARG A 38 -8.72 2.70 14.57
N ARG A 39 -7.73 1.82 14.48
CA ARG A 39 -6.34 2.19 14.21
C ARG A 39 -6.13 2.46 12.72
N ILE A 40 -5.76 3.69 12.39
CA ILE A 40 -5.49 4.16 11.02
C ILE A 40 -4.00 4.46 10.89
N HIS A 41 -3.37 4.01 9.80
CA HIS A 41 -1.96 4.30 9.50
C HIS A 41 -1.83 5.68 8.86
N VAL A 42 -1.08 6.58 9.50
CA VAL A 42 -0.87 7.96 9.04
C VAL A 42 0.61 8.26 8.94
N ASP A 43 1.01 8.89 7.84
CA ASP A 43 2.41 9.17 7.48
C ASP A 43 2.61 10.67 7.24
N CYS A 44 2.79 11.41 8.33
CA CYS A 44 2.95 12.87 8.32
C CYS A 44 4.38 13.28 7.90
N ARG A 45 4.50 14.11 6.86
CA ARG A 45 5.79 14.68 6.41
C ARG A 45 5.70 16.20 6.29
N GLY A 46 6.78 16.87 6.72
CA GLY A 46 6.85 18.33 6.74
C GLY A 46 6.06 18.97 7.90
N ALA A 47 6.12 20.30 7.99
CA ALA A 47 5.48 21.10 9.04
C ALA A 47 4.92 22.44 8.49
N GLY A 48 4.59 22.48 7.19
CA GLY A 48 4.19 23.69 6.49
C GLY A 48 2.68 23.82 6.25
N SER A 49 2.29 24.98 5.73
CA SER A 49 0.93 25.28 5.25
C SER A 49 0.98 25.60 3.75
N PRO A 50 0.01 25.14 2.92
CA PRO A 50 -1.18 24.37 3.30
C PRO A 50 -0.88 22.89 3.56
N THR A 51 -1.65 22.26 4.45
CA THR A 51 -1.62 20.82 4.68
C THR A 51 -2.32 20.09 3.52
N VAL A 52 -1.62 19.14 2.89
CA VAL A 52 -2.19 18.28 1.84
C VAL A 52 -2.45 16.89 2.42
N VAL A 53 -3.70 16.42 2.32
CA VAL A 53 -4.11 15.10 2.81
C VAL A 53 -4.21 14.12 1.64
N LEU A 54 -3.39 13.08 1.68
CA LEU A 54 -3.39 11.99 0.69
C LEU A 54 -4.21 10.82 1.24
N VAL A 55 -5.25 10.41 0.50
CA VAL A 55 -6.15 9.31 0.87
C VAL A 55 -6.02 8.18 -0.15
N SER A 56 -5.89 6.94 0.32
CA SER A 56 -5.90 5.76 -0.56
C SER A 56 -7.26 5.61 -1.24
N GLY A 57 -7.26 5.44 -2.56
CA GLY A 57 -8.46 5.00 -3.30
C GLY A 57 -8.80 3.53 -3.02
N LEU A 58 -9.98 3.10 -3.47
CA LEU A 58 -10.55 1.75 -3.32
C LEU A 58 -11.08 1.42 -1.91
N ASP A 59 -10.40 1.90 -0.86
CA ASP A 59 -10.88 1.93 0.54
C ASP A 59 -10.11 3.00 1.35
N ILE A 60 -10.71 3.81 2.24
CA ILE A 60 -12.15 3.96 2.55
C ILE A 60 -12.83 5.00 1.64
N ASN A 61 -13.80 4.54 0.86
CA ASN A 61 -14.65 5.30 -0.09
C ASN A 61 -13.96 6.27 -1.08
N GLY A 62 -12.64 6.21 -1.26
CA GLY A 62 -11.96 6.91 -2.34
C GLY A 62 -12.35 6.35 -3.73
N ALA A 63 -12.59 7.26 -4.68
CA ALA A 63 -12.99 7.02 -6.07
C ALA A 63 -14.42 6.47 -6.33
N LEU A 64 -15.28 6.33 -5.32
CA LEU A 64 -16.70 6.02 -5.54
C LEU A 64 -17.50 7.29 -5.94
N ARG A 65 -17.46 7.69 -7.22
CA ARG A 65 -18.35 8.74 -7.76
C ARG A 65 -19.75 8.17 -8.06
N LEU A 66 -20.52 7.89 -7.02
CA LEU A 66 -21.97 7.72 -7.15
C LEU A 66 -22.64 9.10 -7.17
N VAL A 67 -22.66 9.73 -8.34
CA VAL A 67 -23.69 10.76 -8.62
C VAL A 67 -25.00 10.01 -8.86
N GLY A 68 -25.76 9.79 -7.79
CA GLY A 68 -27.18 9.49 -7.90
C GLY A 68 -27.91 10.79 -8.26
N GLY A 69 -28.57 10.82 -9.43
CA GLY A 69 -29.26 12.01 -9.91
C GLY A 69 -30.02 11.75 -11.20
N ALA A 70 -31.27 11.30 -11.04
CA ALA A 70 -32.26 10.91 -12.07
C ALA A 70 -31.97 9.60 -12.81
#